data_AF-A0A7J0CCF1-F1
#
_entry.id   AF-A0A7J0CCF1-F1
#
_cell.length_a   1.000
_cell.length_b   1.000
_cell.length_c   1.000
_cell.angle_alpha   90.00
_cell.angle_beta   90.00
_cell.angle_gamma   90.00
#
_symmetry.space_group_name_H-M   'P 1'
#
loop_
_entity.id
_entity.type
_entity.pdbx_description
1 polymer ?
#
loop_
_entity_poly.entity_id
_entity_poly.type
_entity_poly.pdbx_seq_one_letter_code
_entity_poly.pdbx_strand_id
1 'polypeptide(L)'
;MRMRPTLSWAPAEDLPPGTTDLAPVVDALSTGGVLVLSGAGLSTESGIPDYRGEGGSLGRHTPMTYQEFTASAQARRRYWARSHLGWRIFGRARPNAGHRAVAAFERHGLLSGVITQNVDGLHQAAGSRDVVELHGSLERVVCLSCGAGSARRELALRLEEANAGFEPVAAGVNPDGDADLTDAQVGGFRVMPCVSCGGILKPDVVFFGESVPPPRVEQCRQLVREATSLLVLGSSLTVMSGLRFVRQAFQASTPVLIVNRDATRGDQLALTRVALPLGEALTSVAGHLKLPADGNH
;
A
#
# COMPACT_ATOMS: atom_id res chain seq x y z
N MET A 1 -17.28 -5.19 -17.54
CA MET A 1 -17.28 -6.40 -16.66
C MET A 1 -16.95 -5.92 -15.24
N ARG A 2 -17.85 -6.09 -14.26
CA ARG A 2 -17.56 -5.71 -12.86
C ARG A 2 -16.43 -6.61 -12.34
N MET A 3 -15.21 -6.09 -12.19
CA MET A 3 -14.14 -6.82 -11.52
C MET A 3 -14.51 -6.92 -10.05
N ARG A 4 -15.02 -8.09 -9.65
CA ARG A 4 -15.12 -8.40 -8.22
C ARG A 4 -13.69 -8.58 -7.70
N PRO A 5 -13.35 -8.03 -6.52
CA PRO A 5 -12.09 -8.36 -5.86
C PRO A 5 -11.94 -9.88 -5.80
N THR A 6 -10.74 -10.40 -5.99
CA THR A 6 -10.49 -11.83 -5.75
C THR A 6 -10.66 -12.09 -4.26
N LEU A 7 -11.87 -12.42 -3.79
CA LEU A 7 -12.17 -12.44 -2.36
C LEU A 7 -11.43 -13.56 -1.64
N SER A 8 -11.25 -14.71 -2.29
CA SER A 8 -10.46 -15.83 -1.78
C SER A 8 -9.35 -16.22 -2.77
N TRP A 9 -8.16 -16.46 -2.24
CA TRP A 9 -7.09 -17.20 -2.90
C TRP A 9 -6.55 -18.18 -1.86
N ALA A 10 -6.42 -19.44 -2.26
CA ALA A 10 -5.78 -20.47 -1.46
C ALA A 10 -4.44 -20.82 -2.13
N PRO A 11 -3.37 -21.05 -1.35
CA PRO A 11 -2.12 -21.58 -1.87
C PRO A 11 -2.36 -22.93 -2.56
N ALA A 12 -1.55 -23.23 -3.58
CA ALA A 12 -1.52 -24.57 -4.15
C ALA A 12 -0.94 -25.56 -3.13
N GLU A 13 -1.44 -26.79 -3.11
CA GLU A 13 -1.05 -27.82 -2.12
C GLU A 13 0.42 -28.21 -2.21
N ASP A 14 1.07 -27.96 -3.36
CA ASP A 14 2.44 -28.32 -3.68
C ASP A 14 3.46 -27.20 -3.43
N LEU A 15 3.05 -26.07 -2.84
CA LEU A 15 3.96 -24.97 -2.57
C LEU A 15 5.02 -25.40 -1.52
N PRO A 16 6.32 -25.23 -1.82
CA PRO A 16 7.35 -25.51 -0.84
C PRO A 16 7.15 -24.62 0.41
N PRO A 17 7.47 -25.13 1.61
CA PRO A 17 7.40 -24.33 2.81
C PRO A 17 8.34 -23.13 2.68
N GLY A 18 7.96 -22.02 3.32
CA GLY A 18 8.84 -20.87 3.40
C GLY A 18 10.08 -21.21 4.23
N THR A 19 11.21 -20.62 3.88
CA THR A 19 12.46 -20.74 4.65
C THR A 19 12.55 -19.65 5.71
N THR A 20 13.41 -19.84 6.70
CA THR A 20 13.86 -18.77 7.61
C THR A 20 15.25 -18.24 7.22
N ASP A 21 15.87 -18.84 6.20
CA ASP A 21 17.18 -18.43 5.70
C ASP A 21 17.11 -17.07 4.99
N LEU A 22 17.85 -16.11 5.53
CA LEU A 22 17.97 -14.75 5.00
C LEU A 22 19.09 -14.59 3.98
N ALA A 23 19.98 -15.58 3.81
CA ALA A 23 21.16 -15.47 2.95
C ALA A 23 20.82 -15.03 1.52
N PRO A 24 19.79 -15.58 0.83
CA PRO A 24 19.46 -15.13 -0.53
C PRO A 24 19.07 -13.64 -0.61
N VAL A 25 18.46 -13.10 0.45
CA VAL A 25 18.08 -11.67 0.51
C VAL A 25 19.32 -10.81 0.79
N VAL A 26 20.20 -11.27 1.70
CA VAL A 26 21.48 -10.60 1.99
C VAL A 26 22.37 -10.55 0.74
N ASP A 27 22.47 -11.64 -0.01
CA ASP A 27 23.28 -11.73 -1.22
C ASP A 27 22.77 -10.80 -2.33
N ALA A 28 21.45 -10.75 -2.52
CA ALA A 28 20.83 -9.84 -3.50
C ALA A 28 21.08 -8.37 -3.14
N LEU A 29 20.89 -7.99 -1.87
CA LEU A 29 21.17 -6.63 -1.41
C LEU A 29 22.66 -6.29 -1.44
N SER A 30 23.54 -7.24 -1.16
CA SER A 30 25.00 -7.06 -1.28
C SER A 30 25.44 -6.82 -2.72
N THR A 31 24.74 -7.44 -3.68
CA THR A 31 24.95 -7.21 -5.12
C THR A 31 24.46 -5.82 -5.55
N GLY A 32 23.44 -5.30 -4.88
CA GLY A 32 22.85 -3.98 -5.17
C GLY A 32 21.93 -3.98 -6.40
N GLY A 33 21.27 -2.85 -6.66
CA GLY A 33 20.30 -2.70 -7.76
C GLY A 33 18.95 -3.38 -7.51
N VAL A 34 18.63 -3.69 -6.25
CA VAL A 34 17.40 -4.39 -5.86
C VAL A 34 16.19 -3.47 -5.98
N LEU A 35 15.14 -3.92 -6.67
CA LEU A 35 13.85 -3.22 -6.67
C LEU A 35 12.95 -3.79 -5.59
N VAL A 36 12.42 -2.94 -4.72
CA VAL A 36 11.43 -3.36 -3.72
C VAL A 36 10.02 -3.27 -4.28
N LEU A 37 9.20 -4.30 -4.05
CA LEU A 37 7.74 -4.25 -4.22
C LEU A 37 7.05 -4.52 -2.88
N SER A 38 6.48 -3.50 -2.24
CA SER A 38 5.83 -3.66 -0.93
C SER A 38 4.30 -3.72 -1.01
N GLY A 39 3.69 -4.36 -0.02
CA GLY A 39 2.25 -4.37 0.23
C GLY A 39 1.89 -4.09 1.69
N ALA A 40 0.60 -4.22 2.01
CA ALA A 40 0.05 -3.79 3.29
C ALA A 40 0.66 -4.52 4.51
N GLY A 41 1.17 -5.74 4.30
CA GLY A 41 1.86 -6.52 5.33
C GLY A 41 3.04 -5.76 5.95
N LEU A 42 3.74 -4.93 5.17
CA LEU A 42 4.84 -4.10 5.67
C LEU A 42 4.37 -3.05 6.69
N SER A 43 3.10 -2.62 6.65
CA SER A 43 2.53 -1.60 7.54
C SER A 43 1.78 -2.18 8.75
N THR A 44 1.68 -3.49 8.87
CA THR A 44 0.98 -4.16 9.99
C THR A 44 1.60 -3.83 11.36
N GLU A 45 2.93 -3.86 11.45
CA GLU A 45 3.67 -3.48 12.67
C GLU A 45 3.59 -1.97 12.98
N SER A 46 3.06 -1.15 12.05
CA SER A 46 2.74 0.27 12.26
C SER A 46 1.32 0.50 12.78
N GLY A 47 0.56 -0.57 13.05
CA GLY A 47 -0.83 -0.50 13.51
C GLY A 47 -1.85 -0.28 12.37
N ILE A 48 -1.41 -0.32 11.11
CA ILE A 48 -2.30 -0.28 9.94
C ILE A 48 -2.68 -1.73 9.62
N PRO A 49 -3.95 -2.13 9.68
CA PRO A 49 -4.33 -3.50 9.35
C PRO A 49 -3.98 -3.80 7.89
N ASP A 50 -3.81 -5.07 7.55
CA ASP A 50 -3.79 -5.50 6.17
C ASP A 50 -5.19 -5.95 5.69
N TYR A 51 -5.28 -6.35 4.43
CA TYR A 51 -6.54 -6.83 3.88
C TYR A 51 -6.79 -8.33 4.13
N ARG A 52 -5.76 -9.18 4.28
CA ARG A 52 -5.88 -10.66 4.12
C ARG A 52 -5.15 -11.51 5.13
N GLY A 53 -4.23 -10.96 5.92
CA GLY A 53 -3.50 -11.68 6.95
C GLY A 53 -4.40 -12.05 8.11
N GLU A 54 -3.79 -12.56 9.17
CA GLU A 54 -4.49 -12.90 10.40
C GLU A 54 -5.16 -11.65 11.00
N GLY A 55 -6.50 -11.61 10.96
CA GLY A 55 -7.28 -10.42 11.35
C GLY A 55 -7.53 -9.38 10.24
N GLY A 56 -7.17 -9.68 8.99
CA GLY A 56 -7.31 -8.80 7.83
C GLY A 56 -8.75 -8.35 7.53
N SER A 57 -8.89 -7.16 6.94
CA SER A 57 -10.19 -6.46 6.82
C SER A 57 -11.16 -7.05 5.78
N LEU A 58 -10.71 -7.82 4.77
CA LEU A 58 -11.58 -8.34 3.70
C LEU A 58 -12.66 -9.31 4.20
N GLY A 59 -12.44 -9.96 5.35
CA GLY A 59 -13.46 -10.81 5.97
C GLY A 59 -14.60 -10.01 6.65
N ARG A 60 -14.40 -8.72 6.90
CA ARG A 60 -15.31 -7.85 7.66
C ARG A 60 -15.93 -6.75 6.81
N HIS A 61 -15.27 -6.31 5.75
CA HIS A 61 -15.72 -5.18 4.93
C HIS A 61 -15.28 -5.32 3.46
N THR A 62 -16.18 -5.02 2.51
CA THR A 62 -15.83 -4.95 1.09
C THR A 62 -15.51 -3.49 0.73
N PRO A 63 -14.29 -3.20 0.24
CA PRO A 63 -13.90 -1.85 -0.14
C PRO A 63 -14.83 -1.26 -1.20
N MET A 64 -15.10 0.05 -1.10
CA MET A 64 -15.92 0.76 -2.09
C MET A 64 -15.25 0.73 -3.47
N THR A 65 -16.04 0.44 -4.51
CA THR A 65 -15.53 0.47 -5.89
C THR A 65 -15.58 1.87 -6.49
N TYR A 66 -14.76 2.10 -7.52
CA TYR A 66 -14.79 3.36 -8.28
C TYR A 66 -16.18 3.65 -8.86
N GLN A 67 -16.85 2.61 -9.36
CA GLN A 67 -18.17 2.73 -9.95
C GLN A 67 -19.22 3.12 -8.89
N GLU A 68 -19.14 2.56 -7.68
CA GLU A 68 -20.03 2.96 -6.58
C GLU A 68 -19.79 4.42 -6.16
N PHE A 69 -18.52 4.82 -6.01
CA PHE A 69 -18.16 6.19 -5.64
C PHE A 69 -18.65 7.23 -6.66
N THR A 70 -18.47 6.94 -7.94
CA THR A 70 -18.88 7.87 -9.01
C THR A 70 -20.40 7.88 -9.23
N ALA A 71 -21.09 6.76 -9.02
CA ALA A 71 -22.51 6.62 -9.29
C ALA A 71 -23.44 7.43 -8.35
N SER A 72 -23.07 7.68 -7.09
CA SER A 72 -24.01 8.28 -6.12
C SER A 72 -23.38 9.27 -5.16
N ALA A 73 -24.06 10.40 -4.93
CA ALA A 73 -23.71 11.36 -3.89
C ALA A 73 -23.76 10.74 -2.49
N GLN A 74 -24.66 9.77 -2.25
CA GLN A 74 -24.73 9.05 -0.99
C GLN A 74 -23.50 8.16 -0.77
N ALA A 75 -23.01 7.49 -1.81
CA ALA A 75 -21.78 6.70 -1.73
C ALA A 75 -20.58 7.60 -1.42
N ARG A 76 -20.46 8.76 -2.09
CA ARG A 76 -19.40 9.74 -1.79
C ARG A 76 -19.48 10.27 -0.37
N ARG A 77 -20.70 10.53 0.13
CA ARG A 77 -20.93 10.94 1.53
C ARG A 77 -20.44 9.88 2.49
N ARG A 78 -20.84 8.62 2.27
CA ARG A 78 -20.39 7.48 3.06
C ARG A 78 -18.87 7.37 3.06
N TYR A 79 -18.24 7.41 1.90
CA TYR A 79 -16.78 7.36 1.78
C TYR A 79 -16.09 8.48 2.55
N TRP A 80 -16.45 9.74 2.28
CA TRP A 80 -15.76 10.88 2.89
C TRP A 80 -16.01 11.01 4.38
N ALA A 81 -17.20 10.64 4.88
CA ALA A 81 -17.48 10.60 6.32
C ALA A 81 -16.58 9.59 7.04
N ARG A 82 -16.47 8.38 6.49
CA ARG A 82 -15.66 7.29 7.03
C ARG A 82 -14.15 7.60 6.93
N SER A 83 -13.71 8.12 5.79
CA SER A 83 -12.34 8.60 5.57
C SER A 83 -11.98 9.78 6.47
N HIS A 84 -12.91 10.70 6.76
CA HIS A 84 -12.65 11.82 7.66
C HIS A 84 -12.35 11.34 9.09
N LEU A 85 -13.08 10.34 9.57
CA LEU A 85 -12.81 9.72 10.86
C LEU A 85 -11.51 8.91 10.84
N GLY A 86 -11.34 8.04 9.83
CA GLY A 86 -10.15 7.21 9.72
C GLY A 86 -8.87 8.02 9.53
N TRP A 87 -8.91 9.17 8.85
CA TRP A 87 -7.77 10.09 8.72
C TRP A 87 -7.21 10.56 10.07
N ARG A 88 -8.08 10.82 11.07
CA ARG A 88 -7.65 11.21 12.43
C ARG A 88 -6.89 10.09 13.14
N ILE A 89 -7.18 8.84 12.79
CA ILE A 89 -6.60 7.62 13.38
C ILE A 89 -5.34 7.20 12.59
N PHE A 90 -5.42 7.16 11.26
CA PHE A 90 -4.33 6.84 10.34
C PHE A 90 -3.17 7.81 10.40
N GLY A 91 -3.44 9.11 10.55
CA GLY A 91 -2.40 10.14 10.63
C GLY A 91 -1.46 10.00 11.83
N ARG A 92 -1.70 9.03 12.73
CA ARG A 92 -0.82 8.71 13.86
C ARG A 92 0.14 7.55 13.57
N ALA A 93 -0.08 6.78 12.50
CA ALA A 93 0.80 5.69 12.14
C ALA A 93 2.20 6.23 11.85
N ARG A 94 3.23 5.55 12.35
CA ARG A 94 4.63 5.88 12.12
C ARG A 94 5.31 4.73 11.41
N PRO A 95 6.37 4.99 10.62
CA PRO A 95 7.15 3.92 10.02
C PRO A 95 7.65 2.95 11.11
N ASN A 96 7.57 1.65 10.83
CA ASN A 96 8.13 0.61 11.69
C ASN A 96 9.59 0.27 11.29
N ALA A 97 10.16 -0.76 11.90
CA ALA A 97 11.53 -1.19 11.64
C ALA A 97 11.74 -1.62 10.18
N GLY A 98 10.76 -2.28 9.57
CA GLY A 98 10.83 -2.70 8.16
C GLY A 98 10.95 -1.52 7.19
N HIS A 99 10.15 -0.47 7.39
CA HIS A 99 10.24 0.75 6.58
C HIS A 99 11.60 1.44 6.75
N ARG A 100 12.09 1.56 7.99
CA ARG A 100 13.41 2.15 8.27
C ARG A 100 14.55 1.36 7.63
N ALA A 101 14.45 0.03 7.63
CA ALA A 101 15.41 -0.84 6.97
C ALA A 101 15.41 -0.62 5.44
N VAL A 102 14.24 -0.57 4.80
CA VAL A 102 14.13 -0.24 3.36
C VAL A 102 14.76 1.11 3.04
N ALA A 103 14.46 2.14 3.84
CA ALA A 103 15.08 3.46 3.68
C ALA A 103 16.61 3.42 3.91
N ALA A 104 17.09 2.58 4.82
CA ALA A 104 18.53 2.38 5.03
C ALA A 104 19.19 1.69 3.82
N PHE A 105 18.55 0.68 3.22
CA PHE A 105 19.04 0.03 1.99
C PHE A 105 19.15 1.03 0.84
N GLU A 106 18.13 1.89 0.67
CA GLU A 106 18.15 2.95 -0.34
C GLU A 106 19.30 3.94 -0.10
N ARG A 107 19.46 4.44 1.13
CA ARG A 107 20.54 5.39 1.49
C ARG A 107 21.94 4.86 1.22
N HIS A 108 22.14 3.54 1.28
CA HIS A 108 23.43 2.90 1.01
C HIS A 108 23.55 2.41 -0.45
N GLY A 109 22.65 2.83 -1.35
CA GLY A 109 22.74 2.53 -2.78
C GLY A 109 22.42 1.07 -3.14
N LEU A 110 21.80 0.32 -2.23
CA LEU A 110 21.50 -1.10 -2.47
C LEU A 110 20.20 -1.28 -3.29
N LEU A 111 19.34 -0.26 -3.30
CA LEU A 111 18.07 -0.30 -4.02
C LEU A 111 18.13 0.50 -5.32
N SER A 112 17.45 0.00 -6.36
CA SER A 112 17.16 0.73 -7.60
C SER A 112 15.84 1.52 -7.52
N GLY A 113 15.02 1.25 -6.50
CA GLY A 113 13.79 2.00 -6.20
C GLY A 113 12.82 1.19 -5.35
N VAL A 114 11.69 1.81 -5.01
CA VAL A 114 10.59 1.19 -4.26
C VAL A 114 9.29 1.36 -5.03
N ILE A 115 8.61 0.26 -5.34
CA ILE A 115 7.21 0.25 -5.76
C ILE A 115 6.38 -0.15 -4.55
N THR A 116 5.44 0.70 -4.12
CA THR A 116 4.53 0.34 -3.02
C THR A 116 3.09 0.25 -3.51
N GLN A 117 2.38 -0.80 -3.09
CA GLN A 117 0.93 -0.90 -3.22
C GLN A 117 0.21 -0.12 -2.10
N ASN A 118 0.93 0.28 -1.06
CA ASN A 118 0.33 1.00 0.07
C ASN A 118 0.10 2.46 -0.31
N VAL A 119 -0.90 3.04 0.35
CA VAL A 119 -1.35 4.43 0.14
C VAL A 119 -1.11 5.29 1.39
N ASP A 120 -0.31 4.78 2.33
CA ASP A 120 -0.14 5.27 3.70
C ASP A 120 0.99 6.30 3.88
N GLY A 121 1.88 6.46 2.89
CA GLY A 121 3.01 7.38 2.94
C GLY A 121 4.16 6.98 3.88
N LEU A 122 4.14 5.76 4.45
CA LEU A 122 5.11 5.36 5.48
C LEU A 122 6.53 5.15 4.95
N HIS A 123 6.71 4.82 3.67
CA HIS A 123 8.04 4.77 3.04
C HIS A 123 8.69 6.14 3.00
N GLN A 124 7.96 7.15 2.56
CA GLN A 124 8.44 8.52 2.48
C GLN A 124 8.71 9.07 3.89
N ALA A 125 7.81 8.79 4.85
CA ALA A 125 8.02 9.15 6.25
C ALA A 125 9.24 8.44 6.89
N ALA A 126 9.66 7.28 6.38
CA ALA A 126 10.89 6.60 6.80
C ALA A 126 12.16 7.16 6.14
N GLY A 127 12.01 8.04 5.14
CA GLY A 127 13.11 8.66 4.40
C GLY A 127 13.43 8.02 3.06
N SER A 128 12.61 7.08 2.55
CA SER A 128 12.74 6.58 1.18
C SER A 128 12.37 7.69 0.18
N ARG A 129 13.17 7.87 -0.87
CA ARG A 129 13.04 8.97 -1.84
C ARG A 129 12.52 8.49 -3.20
N ASP A 130 13.01 7.35 -3.69
CA ASP A 130 12.69 6.84 -5.03
C ASP A 130 11.49 5.88 -4.96
N VAL A 131 10.35 6.43 -4.56
CA VAL A 131 9.11 5.67 -4.28
C VAL A 131 8.05 5.91 -5.36
N VAL A 132 7.60 4.83 -6.01
CA VAL A 132 6.42 4.81 -6.88
C VAL A 132 5.23 4.26 -6.11
N GLU A 133 4.29 5.14 -5.77
CA GLU A 133 3.01 4.80 -5.14
C GLU A 133 2.04 4.20 -6.17
N LEU A 134 2.12 2.90 -6.41
CA LEU A 134 1.38 2.21 -7.47
C LEU A 134 -0.14 2.49 -7.38
N HIS A 135 -0.71 2.44 -6.18
CA HIS A 135 -2.13 2.69 -5.95
C HIS A 135 -2.42 4.14 -5.52
N GLY A 136 -1.46 5.06 -5.66
CA GLY A 136 -1.62 6.45 -5.27
C GLY A 136 -1.43 6.68 -3.77
N SER A 137 -1.98 7.77 -3.23
CA SER A 137 -1.69 8.23 -1.87
C SER A 137 -2.91 8.81 -1.18
N LEU A 138 -3.08 8.51 0.10
CA LEU A 138 -4.09 9.14 0.95
C LEU A 138 -3.76 10.60 1.30
N GLU A 139 -2.51 11.03 1.11
CA GLU A 139 -2.07 12.42 1.33
C GLU A 139 -2.59 13.40 0.26
N ARG A 140 -3.18 12.89 -0.83
CA ARG A 140 -3.61 13.69 -1.99
C ARG A 140 -5.07 13.49 -2.34
N VAL A 141 -5.66 14.53 -2.90
CA VAL A 141 -7.03 14.56 -3.41
C VAL A 141 -7.00 15.10 -4.83
N VAL A 142 -7.78 14.49 -5.73
CA VAL A 142 -7.93 14.88 -7.13
C VAL A 142 -9.38 15.20 -7.44
N CYS A 143 -9.60 16.25 -8.25
CA CYS A 143 -10.91 16.52 -8.84
C CYS A 143 -11.13 15.66 -10.08
N LEU A 144 -12.24 14.91 -10.12
CA LEU A 144 -12.61 14.08 -11.27
C LEU A 144 -13.08 14.88 -12.48
N SER A 145 -13.35 16.18 -12.32
CA SER A 145 -13.84 17.05 -13.40
C SER A 145 -12.71 17.83 -14.08
N CYS A 146 -11.83 18.48 -13.31
CA CYS A 146 -10.77 19.33 -13.85
C CYS A 146 -9.35 18.78 -13.64
N GLY A 147 -9.19 17.64 -12.95
CA GLY A 147 -7.88 17.04 -12.66
C GLY A 147 -7.04 17.78 -11.62
N ALA A 148 -7.53 18.90 -11.05
CA ALA A 148 -6.80 19.65 -10.04
C ALA A 148 -6.50 18.78 -8.80
N GLY A 149 -5.23 18.74 -8.41
CA GLY A 149 -4.74 18.07 -7.20
C GLY A 149 -4.64 19.04 -6.02
N SER A 150 -4.85 18.54 -4.80
CA SER A 150 -4.65 19.27 -3.54
C SER A 150 -4.21 18.33 -2.42
N ALA A 151 -3.63 18.88 -1.35
CA ALA A 151 -3.28 18.09 -0.18
C ALA A 151 -4.54 17.62 0.56
N ARG A 152 -4.54 16.37 1.04
CA ARG A 152 -5.64 15.81 1.83
C ARG A 152 -5.92 16.61 3.10
N ARG A 153 -4.89 17.21 3.68
CA ARG A 153 -4.99 18.09 4.85
C ARG A 153 -5.87 19.32 4.60
N GLU A 154 -5.79 19.93 3.42
CA GLU A 154 -6.64 21.09 3.07
C GLU A 154 -8.11 20.70 3.00
N LEU A 155 -8.43 19.55 2.38
CA LEU A 155 -9.78 19.01 2.38
C LEU A 155 -10.22 18.63 3.81
N ALA A 156 -9.32 18.12 4.65
CA ALA A 156 -9.65 17.75 6.03
C ALA A 156 -10.16 18.95 6.83
N LEU A 157 -9.47 20.09 6.75
CA LEU A 157 -9.87 21.33 7.43
C LEU A 157 -11.25 21.81 6.96
N ARG A 158 -11.49 21.79 5.64
CA ARG A 158 -12.79 22.18 5.06
C ARG A 158 -13.91 21.23 5.48
N LEU A 159 -13.62 19.93 5.57
CA LEU A 159 -14.59 18.94 6.05
C LEU A 159 -14.88 19.13 7.55
N GLU A 160 -13.87 19.42 8.37
CA GLU A 160 -14.03 19.67 9.80
C GLU A 160 -14.90 20.91 10.06
N GLU A 161 -14.63 22.01 9.36
CA GLU A 161 -15.43 23.24 9.44
C GLU A 161 -16.88 23.01 8.99
N ALA A 162 -17.09 22.36 7.84
CA ALA A 162 -18.42 22.13 7.30
C ALA A 162 -19.24 21.10 8.09
N ASN A 163 -18.59 20.28 8.91
CA ASN A 163 -19.20 19.19 9.69
C ASN A 163 -18.90 19.34 11.19
N ALA A 164 -18.87 20.56 11.70
CA ALA A 164 -18.70 20.81 13.13
C ALA A 164 -19.73 20.01 13.95
N GLY A 165 -19.25 19.26 14.96
CA GLY A 165 -20.07 18.37 15.79
C GLY A 165 -20.30 16.96 15.20
N PHE A 166 -19.68 16.63 14.08
CA PHE A 166 -19.67 15.26 13.55
C PHE A 166 -18.69 14.37 14.33
N GLU A 167 -19.18 13.73 15.38
CA GLU A 167 -18.41 12.81 16.23
C GLU A 167 -18.99 11.38 16.23
N PRO A 168 -18.94 10.67 15.09
CA PRO A 168 -19.41 9.30 15.05
C PRO A 168 -18.46 8.34 15.79
N VAL A 169 -19.02 7.33 16.43
CA VAL A 169 -18.26 6.20 16.99
C VAL A 169 -18.08 5.15 15.90
N ALA A 170 -16.84 4.86 15.49
CA ALA A 170 -16.54 3.75 14.58
C ALA A 170 -16.17 2.48 15.33
N ALA A 171 -16.58 1.34 14.76
CA ALA A 171 -16.23 0.01 15.25
C ALA A 171 -14.79 -0.42 14.87
N GLY A 172 -14.17 0.23 13.88
CA GLY A 172 -12.83 -0.10 13.38
C GLY A 172 -12.44 0.74 12.15
N VAL A 173 -11.20 0.59 11.69
CA VAL A 173 -10.57 1.38 10.61
C VAL A 173 -9.81 0.44 9.66
N ASN A 174 -10.04 0.55 8.35
CA ASN A 174 -9.52 -0.33 7.28
C ASN A 174 -8.17 0.15 6.71
N PRO A 175 -7.39 -0.66 5.96
CA PRO A 175 -6.05 -0.31 5.46
C PRO A 175 -5.96 0.96 4.59
N ASP A 176 -7.07 1.40 4.01
CA ASP A 176 -7.21 2.59 3.17
C ASP A 176 -7.76 3.82 3.91
N GLY A 177 -7.84 3.78 5.25
CA GLY A 177 -8.40 4.90 6.02
C GLY A 177 -9.90 4.89 6.18
N ASP A 178 -10.61 3.86 5.70
CA ASP A 178 -12.07 3.78 5.77
C ASP A 178 -12.54 3.23 7.14
N ALA A 179 -13.30 4.02 7.91
CA ALA A 179 -13.81 3.63 9.23
C ALA A 179 -15.23 3.03 9.16
N ASP A 180 -15.60 1.99 9.91
CA ASP A 180 -16.92 1.36 9.79
C ASP A 180 -18.07 2.22 10.39
N LEU A 181 -18.96 2.77 9.53
CA LEU A 181 -20.10 3.64 9.89
C LEU A 181 -21.36 3.27 9.11
N THR A 182 -22.52 3.36 9.78
CA THR A 182 -23.84 3.10 9.19
C THR A 182 -24.34 4.26 8.31
N ASP A 183 -25.28 3.97 7.41
CA ASP A 183 -25.90 5.00 6.55
C ASP A 183 -26.64 6.09 7.35
N ALA A 184 -27.19 5.74 8.51
CA ALA A 184 -27.84 6.69 9.42
C ALA A 184 -26.82 7.68 10.03
N GLN A 185 -25.66 7.18 10.45
CA GLN A 185 -24.60 8.01 11.03
C GLN A 185 -24.02 9.01 10.01
N VAL A 186 -23.93 8.63 8.74
CA VAL A 186 -23.35 9.51 7.71
C VAL A 186 -24.35 10.46 7.06
N GLY A 187 -25.66 10.35 7.35
CA GLY A 187 -26.73 11.04 6.63
C GLY A 187 -26.57 12.57 6.57
N GLY A 188 -26.12 13.18 7.67
CA GLY A 188 -25.91 14.63 7.79
C GLY A 188 -24.57 15.14 7.26
N PHE A 189 -23.66 14.24 6.85
CA PHE A 189 -22.30 14.62 6.46
C PHE A 189 -22.28 15.41 5.13
N ARG A 190 -21.63 16.56 5.15
CA ARG A 190 -21.45 17.49 4.02
C ARG A 190 -20.12 17.20 3.34
N VAL A 191 -20.19 16.77 2.09
CA VAL A 191 -19.02 16.57 1.22
C VAL A 191 -18.67 17.90 0.56
N MET A 192 -17.38 18.25 0.56
CA MET A 192 -16.90 19.49 -0.03
C MET A 192 -16.59 19.33 -1.53
N PRO A 193 -17.00 20.29 -2.38
CA PRO A 193 -16.68 20.28 -3.80
C PRO A 193 -15.24 20.76 -4.06
N CYS A 194 -14.75 20.58 -5.29
CA CYS A 194 -13.51 21.17 -5.75
C CYS A 194 -13.58 22.70 -5.67
N VAL A 195 -12.54 23.34 -5.10
CA VAL A 195 -12.47 24.81 -5.01
C VAL A 195 -12.31 25.47 -6.38
N SER A 196 -11.74 24.77 -7.36
CA SER A 196 -11.44 25.33 -8.68
C SER A 196 -12.63 25.27 -9.64
N CYS A 197 -13.47 24.23 -9.57
CA CYS A 197 -14.55 24.04 -10.56
C CYS A 197 -15.89 23.54 -9.98
N GLY A 198 -15.99 23.33 -8.67
CA GLY A 198 -17.18 22.76 -8.04
C GLY A 198 -17.36 21.24 -8.24
N GLY A 199 -16.45 20.59 -8.98
CA GLY A 199 -16.53 19.18 -9.32
C GLY A 199 -16.31 18.21 -8.16
N ILE A 200 -16.46 16.91 -8.45
CA ILE A 200 -16.32 15.83 -7.47
C ILE A 200 -14.85 15.65 -7.07
N LEU A 201 -14.57 15.67 -5.77
CA LEU A 201 -13.27 15.29 -5.21
C LEU A 201 -13.23 13.79 -4.89
N LYS A 202 -12.14 13.13 -5.25
CA LYS A 202 -11.78 11.76 -4.91
C LYS A 202 -10.40 11.77 -4.24
N PRO A 203 -10.10 10.93 -3.23
CA PRO A 203 -8.70 10.65 -2.88
C PRO A 203 -7.91 10.26 -4.13
N ASP A 204 -6.63 10.63 -4.20
CA ASP A 204 -5.72 10.16 -5.26
C ASP A 204 -5.27 8.72 -4.99
N VAL A 205 -6.23 7.83 -4.74
CA VAL A 205 -6.04 6.39 -4.55
C VAL A 205 -6.78 5.64 -5.65
N VAL A 206 -6.15 4.61 -6.21
CA VAL A 206 -6.76 3.73 -7.21
C VAL A 206 -7.76 2.81 -6.50
N PHE A 207 -9.05 3.02 -6.75
CA PHE A 207 -10.11 2.19 -6.16
C PHE A 207 -10.20 0.82 -6.85
N PHE A 208 -10.86 -0.12 -6.17
CA PHE A 208 -11.25 -1.37 -6.84
C PHE A 208 -12.16 -1.04 -8.04
N GLY A 209 -11.86 -1.65 -9.19
CA GLY A 209 -12.54 -1.34 -10.45
C GLY A 209 -12.02 -0.10 -11.18
N GLU A 210 -11.05 0.61 -10.62
CA GLU A 210 -10.28 1.67 -11.29
C GLU A 210 -9.00 1.09 -11.91
N SER A 211 -8.52 1.70 -12.99
CA SER A 211 -7.24 1.34 -13.58
C SER A 211 -6.12 2.20 -13.00
N VAL A 212 -4.98 1.59 -12.68
CA VAL A 212 -3.76 2.34 -12.37
C VAL A 212 -3.39 3.19 -13.61
N PRO A 213 -3.03 4.48 -13.44
CA PRO A 213 -2.66 5.33 -14.56
C PRO A 213 -1.56 4.70 -15.43
N PRO A 214 -1.71 4.66 -16.77
CA PRO A 214 -0.74 4.02 -17.65
C PRO A 214 0.71 4.52 -17.50
N PRO A 215 0.98 5.84 -17.35
CA PRO A 215 2.35 6.33 -17.14
C PRO A 215 2.99 5.75 -15.88
N ARG A 216 2.21 5.59 -14.80
CA ARG A 216 2.68 5.00 -13.54
C ARG A 216 2.99 3.52 -13.70
N VAL A 217 2.16 2.78 -14.43
CA VAL A 217 2.43 1.37 -14.74
C VAL A 217 3.71 1.25 -15.57
N GLU A 218 3.91 2.10 -16.56
CA GLU A 218 5.13 2.05 -17.40
C GLU A 218 6.39 2.39 -16.61
N GLN A 219 6.33 3.38 -15.71
CA GLN A 219 7.42 3.67 -14.78
C GLN A 219 7.79 2.43 -13.95
N CYS A 220 6.81 1.75 -13.36
CA CYS A 220 7.06 0.50 -12.63
C CYS A 220 7.66 -0.59 -13.53
N ARG A 221 7.20 -0.73 -14.77
CA ARG A 221 7.76 -1.71 -15.72
C ARG A 221 9.21 -1.40 -16.05
N GLN A 222 9.56 -0.13 -16.19
CA GLN A 222 10.93 0.31 -16.43
C GLN A 222 11.83 -0.06 -15.26
N LEU A 223 11.43 0.27 -14.03
CA LEU A 223 12.18 -0.12 -12.84
C LEU A 223 12.41 -1.64 -12.78
N VAL A 224 11.39 -2.45 -13.10
CA VAL A 224 11.54 -3.92 -13.14
C VAL A 224 12.54 -4.38 -14.21
N ARG A 225 12.62 -3.71 -15.37
CA ARG A 225 13.60 -4.05 -16.42
C ARG A 225 15.03 -3.73 -16.02
N GLU A 226 15.22 -2.68 -15.21
CA GLU A 226 16.54 -2.17 -14.82
C GLU A 226 17.08 -2.83 -13.53
N ALA A 227 16.21 -3.50 -12.77
CA ALA A 227 16.57 -4.14 -11.51
C ALA A 227 17.40 -5.41 -11.69
N THR A 228 18.37 -5.61 -10.80
CA THR A 228 19.15 -6.85 -10.72
C THR A 228 18.36 -7.99 -10.07
N SER A 229 17.43 -7.64 -9.18
CA SER A 229 16.50 -8.55 -8.52
C SER A 229 15.26 -7.80 -8.01
N LEU A 230 14.15 -8.51 -7.85
CA LEU A 230 12.90 -8.00 -7.30
C LEU A 230 12.68 -8.58 -5.89
N LEU A 231 12.61 -7.72 -4.88
CA LEU A 231 12.33 -8.08 -3.49
C LEU A 231 10.90 -7.70 -3.11
N VAL A 232 10.04 -8.70 -2.94
CA VAL A 232 8.64 -8.50 -2.52
C VAL A 232 8.52 -8.52 -1.00
N LEU A 233 7.91 -7.49 -0.42
CA LEU A 233 7.77 -7.32 1.02
C LEU A 233 6.30 -7.20 1.42
N GLY A 234 5.78 -8.14 2.22
CA GLY A 234 4.47 -7.98 2.87
C GLY A 234 3.28 -7.90 1.90
N SER A 235 3.31 -8.67 0.81
CA SER A 235 2.26 -8.68 -0.19
C SER A 235 1.81 -10.10 -0.51
N SER A 236 0.51 -10.36 -0.37
CA SER A 236 -0.08 -11.64 -0.83
C SER A 236 -0.05 -11.82 -2.34
N LEU A 237 0.16 -10.73 -3.11
CA LEU A 237 0.16 -10.71 -4.58
C LEU A 237 -1.10 -11.28 -5.22
N THR A 238 -2.21 -11.32 -4.49
CA THR A 238 -3.48 -11.84 -4.99
C THR A 238 -4.08 -10.94 -6.08
N VAL A 239 -3.84 -9.63 -5.99
CA VAL A 239 -4.27 -8.63 -6.96
C VAL A 239 -3.25 -8.51 -8.09
N MET A 240 -3.74 -8.55 -9.35
CA MET A 240 -2.90 -8.48 -10.55
C MET A 240 -2.11 -7.18 -10.70
N SER A 241 -2.44 -6.11 -9.97
CA SER A 241 -1.71 -4.84 -10.01
C SER A 241 -0.26 -4.99 -9.53
N GLY A 242 -0.03 -5.74 -8.45
CA GLY A 242 1.33 -6.09 -7.98
C GLY A 242 1.92 -7.32 -8.68
N LEU A 243 1.14 -8.41 -8.80
CA LEU A 243 1.64 -9.69 -9.36
C LEU A 243 2.17 -9.58 -10.79
N ARG A 244 1.71 -8.61 -11.59
CA ARG A 244 2.22 -8.40 -12.96
C ARG A 244 3.72 -8.11 -12.99
N PHE A 245 4.26 -7.43 -11.98
CA PHE A 245 5.67 -7.06 -11.92
C PHE A 245 6.53 -8.28 -11.53
N VAL A 246 6.01 -9.13 -10.65
CA VAL A 246 6.61 -10.44 -10.33
C VAL A 246 6.68 -11.34 -11.57
N ARG A 247 5.58 -11.41 -12.33
CA ARG A 247 5.54 -12.18 -13.59
C ARG A 247 6.51 -11.63 -14.63
N GLN A 248 6.61 -10.30 -14.74
CA GLN A 248 7.54 -9.65 -15.64
C GLN A 248 9.00 -9.98 -15.27
N ALA A 249 9.37 -9.85 -13.99
CA ALA A 249 10.70 -10.20 -13.50
C ALA A 249 11.05 -11.66 -13.80
N PHE A 250 10.13 -12.59 -13.49
CA PHE A 250 10.30 -14.00 -13.79
C PHE A 250 10.48 -14.29 -15.29
N GLN A 251 9.66 -13.68 -16.15
CA GLN A 251 9.77 -13.82 -17.61
C GLN A 251 11.08 -13.27 -18.17
N ALA A 252 11.67 -12.27 -17.51
CA ALA A 252 12.98 -11.71 -17.85
C ALA A 252 14.15 -12.44 -17.17
N SER A 253 13.89 -13.52 -16.42
CA SER A 253 14.87 -14.22 -15.59
C SER A 253 15.54 -13.34 -14.52
N THR A 254 14.91 -12.22 -14.14
CA THR A 254 15.29 -11.42 -12.98
C THR A 254 14.88 -12.18 -11.70
N PRO A 255 15.81 -12.48 -10.78
CA PRO A 255 15.51 -13.19 -9.55
C PRO A 255 14.42 -12.47 -8.73
N VAL A 256 13.45 -13.24 -8.27
CA VAL A 256 12.39 -12.76 -7.37
C VAL A 256 12.60 -13.38 -5.98
N LEU A 257 12.66 -12.52 -4.98
CA LEU A 257 12.78 -12.88 -3.56
C LEU A 257 11.52 -12.39 -2.84
N ILE A 258 10.99 -13.17 -1.91
CA ILE A 258 9.81 -12.79 -1.15
C ILE A 258 10.12 -12.84 0.34
N VAL A 259 9.78 -11.78 1.08
CA VAL A 259 9.71 -11.80 2.54
C VAL A 259 8.24 -11.60 2.93
N ASN A 260 7.59 -12.70 3.28
CA ASN A 260 6.19 -12.72 3.67
C ASN A 260 5.90 -13.97 4.50
N ARG A 261 5.32 -13.78 5.69
CA ARG A 261 4.98 -14.86 6.63
C ARG A 261 4.14 -15.95 5.97
N ASP A 262 3.05 -15.54 5.33
CA ASP A 262 2.10 -16.44 4.68
C ASP A 262 2.47 -16.67 3.20
N ALA A 263 1.93 -17.74 2.61
CA ALA A 263 2.13 -18.02 1.19
C ALA A 263 1.60 -16.88 0.31
N THR A 264 2.24 -16.65 -0.84
CA THR A 264 1.84 -15.62 -1.79
C THR A 264 1.51 -16.23 -3.15
N ARG A 265 0.72 -15.52 -3.95
CA ARG A 265 0.46 -15.92 -5.35
C ARG A 265 1.71 -15.84 -6.24
N GLY A 266 2.79 -15.24 -5.75
CA GLY A 266 4.07 -15.15 -6.44
C GLY A 266 5.05 -16.28 -6.11
N ASP A 267 4.75 -17.17 -5.17
CA ASP A 267 5.73 -18.13 -4.62
C ASP A 267 6.31 -19.07 -5.70
N GLN A 268 5.49 -19.55 -6.64
CA GLN A 268 5.96 -20.40 -7.75
C GLN A 268 6.90 -19.67 -8.74
N LEU A 269 6.95 -18.34 -8.68
CA LEU A 269 7.79 -17.50 -9.52
C LEU A 269 9.01 -16.97 -8.75
N ALA A 270 9.10 -17.26 -7.45
CA ALA A 270 10.17 -16.79 -6.59
C ALA A 270 11.29 -17.82 -6.49
N LEU A 271 12.52 -17.33 -6.37
CA LEU A 271 13.68 -18.14 -6.02
C LEU A 271 13.55 -18.66 -4.58
N THR A 272 13.06 -17.83 -3.67
CA THR A 272 12.78 -18.22 -2.28
C THR A 272 11.72 -17.31 -1.64
N ARG A 273 11.03 -17.84 -0.64
CA ARG A 273 10.17 -17.09 0.28
C ARG A 273 10.70 -17.25 1.70
N VAL A 274 11.11 -16.12 2.30
CA VAL A 274 11.42 -16.01 3.72
C VAL A 274 10.13 -15.79 4.50
N ALA A 275 9.80 -16.73 5.38
CA ALA A 275 8.58 -16.74 6.19
C ALA A 275 8.82 -16.20 7.61
N LEU A 276 9.29 -14.96 7.69
CA LEU A 276 9.57 -14.26 8.96
C LEU A 276 8.76 -12.96 9.07
N PRO A 277 8.53 -12.43 10.29
CA PRO A 277 8.04 -11.07 10.48
C PRO A 277 8.93 -10.04 9.77
N LEU A 278 8.34 -9.04 9.11
CA LEU A 278 9.07 -8.14 8.22
C LEU A 278 10.05 -7.24 8.98
N GLY A 279 9.65 -6.65 10.11
CA GLY A 279 10.54 -5.83 10.93
C GLY A 279 11.77 -6.61 11.38
N GLU A 280 11.57 -7.83 11.88
CA GLU A 280 12.65 -8.72 12.33
C GLU A 280 13.57 -9.13 11.18
N ALA A 281 13.00 -9.62 10.08
CA ALA A 281 13.75 -10.09 8.92
C ALA A 281 14.61 -8.97 8.31
N LEU A 282 14.02 -7.79 8.08
CA LEU A 282 14.73 -6.68 7.43
C LEU A 282 15.76 -6.03 8.35
N THR A 283 15.50 -5.96 9.67
CA THR A 283 16.52 -5.53 10.65
C THR A 283 17.68 -6.51 10.71
N SER A 284 17.40 -7.82 10.69
CA SER A 284 18.44 -8.85 10.67
C SER A 284 19.28 -8.76 9.40
N VAL A 285 18.67 -8.58 8.23
CA VAL A 285 19.37 -8.35 6.96
C VAL A 285 20.25 -7.10 7.03
N ALA A 286 19.75 -5.98 7.55
CA ALA A 286 20.55 -4.77 7.75
C ALA A 286 21.77 -5.02 8.66
N GLY A 287 21.61 -5.82 9.71
CA GLY A 287 22.70 -6.25 10.58
C GLY A 287 23.77 -7.08 9.86
N HIS A 288 23.38 -8.03 9.01
CA HIS A 288 24.32 -8.82 8.19
C HIS A 288 25.09 -7.95 7.20
N LEU A 289 24.43 -6.94 6.63
CA LEU A 289 25.02 -5.93 5.74
C LEU A 289 25.81 -4.84 6.48
N LYS A 290 25.87 -4.90 7.82
CA LYS A 290 26.53 -3.92 8.71
C LYS A 290 26.04 -2.48 8.50
N LEU A 291 24.76 -2.32 8.18
CA LEU A 291 24.15 -1.01 8.03
C LEU A 291 23.76 -0.45 9.41
N PRO A 292 23.95 0.87 9.66
CA PRO A 292 23.61 1.48 10.94
C PRO A 292 22.11 1.38 11.22
N ALA A 293 21.77 1.02 12.46
CA ALA A 293 20.40 0.72 12.88
C ALA A 293 19.46 1.93 12.88
N ASP A 294 19.99 3.16 12.98
CA ASP A 294 19.19 4.39 12.98
C ASP A 294 19.94 5.57 12.36
N GLY A 295 19.21 6.38 11.60
CA GLY A 295 19.70 7.60 10.93
C GLY A 295 19.94 8.76 11.88
N ASN A 296 20.87 8.62 12.82
CA ASN A 296 21.31 9.73 13.67
C ASN A 296 22.37 10.54 12.91
N HIS A 297 21.91 11.56 12.17
CA HIS A 297 22.66 12.78 11.88
C HIS A 297 21.83 13.96 12.39
#